data_AF-A0ABD3YK37-F1
#
_entry.id   AF-A0ABD3YK37-F1
#
_cell.length_a   1.000
_cell.length_b   1.000
_cell.length_c   1.000
_cell.angle_alpha   90.00
_cell.angle_beta   90.00
_cell.angle_gamma   90.00
#
_symmetry.space_group_name_H-M   'P 1'
#
loop_
_entity.id
_entity.type
_entity.pdbx_description
1 polymer ?
#
loop_
_entity_poly.entity_id
_entity_poly.type
_entity_poly.pdbx_seq_one_letter_code
_entity_poly.pdbx_strand_id
1 'polypeptide(L)'
;MKPVRLRDISPRLAFQARPASTAQKIELVDRLSAAGMRAIEVSSFVHPKLVPGLADAEQVFAGVQRREGLSLECCVGNLTGLKRAIDAGAHVAWFLLAADEAFARANIGRSIDDSLLELEKMRELAEGTGTGLGTYIIAAFGGPIGLPRGPASVRPLAERLLAMGVEHWILADSCGYAAPPQVRAMVEFAAGLTGIDRLNVQVHDSRGMGVANVAELARLGVANIDTALAGSGGHPAAPGASVGGVCTEDAVQLLELMGVDTGLDLGALIDTANWLDAILGAGEKGFTRRVGKVPLDQAELEVFRKAQGTFDWARR
;
A
#
# COMPACT_ATOMS: atom_id res chain seq x y z
N MET A 1 -14.84 8.34 14.87
CA MET A 1 -13.85 7.26 14.69
C MET A 1 -12.46 7.86 14.87
N LYS A 2 -11.41 7.06 15.11
CA LYS A 2 -10.03 7.58 15.04
C LYS A 2 -9.76 8.09 13.61
N PRO A 3 -8.92 9.13 13.43
CA PRO A 3 -8.45 9.52 12.10
C PRO A 3 -7.76 8.35 11.41
N VAL A 4 -7.99 8.19 10.11
CA VAL A 4 -7.35 7.18 9.26
C VAL A 4 -6.41 7.88 8.31
N ARG A 5 -5.17 7.41 8.24
CA ARG A 5 -4.16 7.81 7.26
C ARG A 5 -4.05 6.71 6.22
N LEU A 6 -4.26 7.09 4.97
CA LEU A 6 -3.94 6.21 3.87
C LEU A 6 -2.45 6.35 3.52
N ARG A 7 -1.83 5.23 3.19
CA ARG A 7 -0.52 5.20 2.53
C ARG A 7 -0.72 4.69 1.12
N ASP A 8 -0.41 5.51 0.13
CA ASP A 8 -0.51 5.08 -1.26
C ASP A 8 0.74 4.29 -1.67
N ILE A 9 0.53 3.05 -2.11
CA ILE A 9 1.60 2.14 -2.54
C ILE A 9 1.64 1.95 -4.06
N SER A 10 0.83 2.70 -4.82
CA SER A 10 0.78 2.61 -6.29
C SER A 10 2.10 2.93 -6.97
N PRO A 11 2.96 3.88 -6.55
CA PRO A 11 4.21 4.16 -7.25
C PRO A 11 5.11 2.92 -7.33
N ARG A 12 5.27 2.17 -6.23
CA ARG A 12 5.96 0.88 -6.31
C ARG A 12 5.13 -0.19 -7.04
N LEU A 13 3.85 -0.39 -6.67
CA LEU A 13 3.03 -1.51 -7.17
C LEU A 13 2.81 -1.47 -8.68
N ALA A 14 2.45 -0.31 -9.21
CA ALA A 14 2.18 -0.13 -10.62
C ALA A 14 3.46 -0.37 -11.44
N PHE A 15 4.55 0.29 -11.06
CA PHE A 15 5.75 0.34 -11.91
C PHE A 15 6.69 -0.85 -11.75
N GLN A 16 6.56 -1.66 -10.69
CA GLN A 16 7.20 -2.99 -10.67
C GLN A 16 6.56 -3.95 -11.67
N ALA A 17 5.26 -3.81 -11.91
CA ALA A 17 4.49 -4.68 -12.80
C ALA A 17 4.52 -4.18 -14.25
N ARG A 18 4.41 -2.86 -14.44
CA ARG A 18 4.44 -2.19 -15.75
C ARG A 18 5.39 -0.99 -15.68
N PRO A 19 6.66 -1.14 -16.12
CA PRO A 19 7.64 -0.07 -16.06
C PRO A 19 7.19 1.21 -16.76
N ALA A 20 7.53 2.35 -16.17
CA ALA A 20 7.34 3.68 -16.74
C ALA A 20 8.65 4.47 -16.70
N SER A 21 8.69 5.63 -17.36
CA SER A 21 9.84 6.53 -17.28
C SER A 21 10.00 7.13 -15.88
N THR A 22 11.22 7.48 -15.49
CA THR A 22 11.50 8.14 -14.19
C THR A 22 10.67 9.41 -14.00
N ALA A 23 10.47 10.20 -15.05
CA ALA A 23 9.65 11.41 -15.01
C ALA A 23 8.19 11.11 -14.65
N GLN A 24 7.59 10.05 -15.23
CA GLN A 24 6.22 9.63 -14.89
C GLN A 24 6.13 9.12 -13.44
N LYS A 25 7.17 8.44 -12.93
CA LYS A 25 7.20 7.99 -11.53
C LYS A 25 7.20 9.16 -10.56
N ILE A 26 8.04 10.16 -10.84
CA ILE A 26 8.09 11.41 -10.07
C ILE A 26 6.73 12.13 -10.12
N GLU A 27 6.16 12.27 -11.33
CA GLU A 27 4.88 12.94 -11.52
C GLU A 27 3.74 12.27 -10.74
N LEU A 28 3.71 10.93 -10.65
CA LEU A 28 2.71 10.23 -9.84
C LEU A 28 2.81 10.61 -8.36
N VAL A 29 4.03 10.59 -7.80
CA VAL A 29 4.26 10.92 -6.38
C VAL A 29 3.91 12.39 -6.11
N ASP A 30 4.27 13.29 -7.02
CA ASP A 30 3.95 14.71 -6.90
C ASP A 30 2.44 14.97 -6.96
N ARG A 31 1.71 14.30 -7.86
CA ARG A 31 0.24 14.37 -7.95
C ARG A 31 -0.43 13.83 -6.69
N LEU A 32 0.01 12.68 -6.16
CA LEU A 32 -0.49 12.12 -4.90
C LEU A 32 -0.27 13.09 -3.74
N SER A 33 0.94 13.63 -3.61
CA SER A 33 1.28 14.58 -2.54
C SER A 33 0.51 15.91 -2.67
N ALA A 34 0.18 16.32 -3.90
CA ALA A 34 -0.67 17.47 -4.21
C ALA A 34 -2.12 17.25 -3.78
N ALA A 35 -2.64 16.04 -3.93
CA ALA A 35 -3.95 15.65 -3.45
C ALA A 35 -4.02 15.44 -1.92
N GLY A 36 -2.97 15.80 -1.18
CA GLY A 36 -2.93 15.72 0.28
C GLY A 36 -2.30 14.45 0.84
N MET A 37 -1.89 13.48 0.01
CA MET A 37 -1.25 12.26 0.50
C MET A 37 0.03 12.58 1.28
N ARG A 38 0.19 11.97 2.45
CA ARG A 38 1.33 12.22 3.36
C ARG A 38 2.21 11.00 3.59
N ALA A 39 1.78 9.80 3.24
CA ALA A 39 2.62 8.61 3.26
C ALA A 39 2.55 7.96 1.88
N ILE A 40 3.70 7.79 1.23
CA ILE A 40 3.78 7.21 -0.12
C ILE A 40 4.93 6.21 -0.16
N GLU A 41 4.64 4.98 -0.57
CA GLU A 41 5.67 4.00 -0.89
C GLU A 41 6.16 4.22 -2.32
N VAL A 42 7.22 5.01 -2.44
CA VAL A 42 7.71 5.58 -3.69
C VAL A 42 8.32 4.51 -4.60
N SER A 43 9.13 3.61 -4.04
CA SER A 43 9.85 2.59 -4.81
C SER A 43 10.35 1.44 -3.93
N SER A 44 11.22 0.59 -4.48
CA SER A 44 11.86 -0.51 -3.79
C SER A 44 13.34 -0.57 -4.14
N PHE A 45 14.21 -0.58 -3.12
CA PHE A 45 15.66 -0.74 -3.29
C PHE A 45 16.06 -2.22 -3.34
N VAL A 46 15.34 -3.00 -4.14
CA VAL A 46 15.70 -4.39 -4.45
C VAL A 46 16.71 -4.44 -5.59
N HIS A 47 17.22 -5.63 -5.88
CA HIS A 47 18.18 -5.82 -6.95
C HIS A 47 17.53 -5.49 -8.32
N PRO A 48 18.09 -4.59 -9.14
CA PRO A 48 17.49 -4.17 -10.42
C PRO A 48 17.19 -5.31 -11.40
N LYS A 49 17.97 -6.39 -11.37
CA LYS A 49 17.68 -7.59 -12.17
C LYS A 49 16.38 -8.31 -11.77
N LEU A 50 15.96 -8.22 -10.50
CA LEU A 50 14.72 -8.83 -10.02
C LEU A 50 13.51 -7.96 -10.36
N VAL A 51 13.66 -6.64 -10.27
CA VAL A 51 12.60 -5.68 -10.57
C VAL A 51 13.15 -4.52 -11.41
N PRO A 52 13.31 -4.72 -12.73
CA PRO A 52 13.90 -3.69 -13.61
C PRO A 52 13.11 -2.38 -13.63
N GLY A 53 11.79 -2.47 -13.46
CA GLY A 53 10.89 -1.31 -13.43
C GLY A 53 11.14 -0.33 -12.28
N LEU A 54 11.92 -0.71 -11.26
CA LEU A 54 12.25 0.13 -10.11
C LEU A 54 13.75 0.41 -9.98
N ALA A 55 14.53 0.16 -11.05
CA ALA A 55 15.99 0.34 -11.03
C ALA A 55 16.45 1.79 -10.80
N ASP A 56 15.56 2.75 -11.02
CA ASP A 56 15.77 4.20 -10.95
C ASP A 56 15.27 4.81 -9.61
N ALA A 57 15.20 4.00 -8.55
CA ALA A 57 14.68 4.43 -7.25
C ALA A 57 15.38 5.70 -6.72
N GLU A 58 16.70 5.78 -6.79
CA GLU A 58 17.48 6.94 -6.36
C GLU A 58 17.08 8.21 -7.12
N GLN A 59 16.91 8.12 -8.45
CA GLN A 59 16.51 9.26 -9.28
C GLN A 59 15.08 9.71 -8.95
N VAL A 60 14.16 8.78 -8.69
CA VAL A 60 12.79 9.12 -8.29
C VAL A 60 12.79 9.84 -6.94
N PHE A 61 13.49 9.30 -5.93
CA PHE A 61 13.58 9.93 -4.60
C PHE A 61 14.20 11.34 -4.62
N ALA A 62 15.16 11.56 -5.51
CA ALA A 62 15.80 12.86 -5.71
C ALA A 62 14.91 13.86 -6.48
N GLY A 63 14.06 13.36 -7.38
CA GLY A 63 13.22 14.20 -8.24
C GLY A 63 11.87 14.62 -7.64
N VAL A 64 11.38 13.91 -6.62
CA VAL A 64 10.09 14.21 -5.97
C VAL A 64 10.10 15.56 -5.25
N GLN A 65 9.06 16.35 -5.46
CA GLN A 65 8.84 17.60 -4.75
C GLN A 65 8.52 17.32 -3.28
N ARG A 66 9.45 17.67 -2.38
CA ARG A 66 9.24 17.55 -0.94
C ARG A 66 8.17 18.54 -0.49
N ARG A 67 7.17 18.04 0.25
CA ARG A 67 6.11 18.83 0.89
C ARG A 67 6.18 18.63 2.40
N GLU A 68 5.77 19.64 3.17
CA GLU A 68 5.72 19.52 4.62
C GLU A 68 4.82 18.35 5.05
N GLY A 69 5.33 17.52 5.96
CA GLY A 69 4.65 16.33 6.45
C GLY A 69 4.60 15.14 5.48
N LEU A 70 5.25 15.20 4.32
CA LEU A 70 5.32 14.08 3.37
C LEU A 70 6.41 13.07 3.77
N SER A 71 5.98 11.86 4.14
CA SER A 71 6.81 10.67 4.31
C SER A 71 6.98 9.94 2.97
N LEU A 72 8.20 9.98 2.44
CA LEU A 72 8.64 9.11 1.35
C LEU A 72 9.19 7.80 1.91
N GLU A 73 8.52 6.70 1.60
CA GLU A 73 8.82 5.36 2.11
C GLU A 73 9.23 4.43 0.97
N CYS A 74 9.90 3.33 1.29
CA CYS A 74 10.31 2.34 0.30
C CYS A 74 10.36 0.92 0.86
N CYS A 75 10.31 -0.06 -0.04
CA CYS A 75 10.64 -1.44 0.29
C CYS A 75 12.15 -1.68 0.20
N VAL A 76 12.66 -2.57 1.05
CA VAL A 76 14.06 -3.04 1.05
C VAL A 76 14.10 -4.55 1.21
N GLY A 77 15.04 -5.18 0.51
CA GLY A 77 15.20 -6.64 0.56
C GLY A 77 16.41 -7.11 1.36
N ASN A 78 17.38 -6.24 1.63
CA ASN A 78 18.64 -6.57 2.29
C ASN A 78 19.37 -5.31 2.77
N LEU A 79 20.48 -5.50 3.46
CA LEU A 79 21.34 -4.45 4.02
C LEU A 79 21.82 -3.44 2.96
N THR A 80 22.20 -3.92 1.77
CA THR A 80 22.61 -3.07 0.66
C THR A 80 21.47 -2.17 0.18
N GLY A 81 20.26 -2.71 0.07
CA GLY A 81 19.06 -1.95 -0.27
C GLY A 81 18.73 -0.89 0.78
N LEU A 82 18.85 -1.24 2.07
CA LEU A 82 18.67 -0.28 3.16
C LEU A 82 19.67 0.87 3.10
N LYS A 83 20.96 0.58 2.87
CA LYS A 83 21.97 1.63 2.72
C LYS A 83 21.60 2.60 1.60
N ARG A 84 21.21 2.09 0.44
CA ARG A 84 20.76 2.91 -0.70
C ARG A 84 19.52 3.75 -0.36
N ALA A 85 18.58 3.19 0.39
CA ALA A 85 17.38 3.90 0.84
C ALA A 85 17.72 5.06 1.79
N ILE A 86 18.64 4.84 2.73
CA ILE A 86 19.14 5.88 3.64
C ILE A 86 19.82 6.99 2.83
N ASP A 87 20.73 6.63 1.93
CA ASP A 87 21.46 7.58 1.08
C ASP A 87 20.51 8.40 0.18
N ALA A 88 19.38 7.81 -0.25
CA ALA A 88 18.33 8.48 -1.04
C ALA A 88 17.38 9.36 -0.19
N GLY A 89 17.53 9.38 1.13
CA GLY A 89 16.68 10.17 2.03
C GLY A 89 15.27 9.61 2.17
N ALA A 90 15.13 8.28 2.25
CA ALA A 90 13.89 7.64 2.65
C ALA A 90 13.60 7.87 4.14
N HIS A 91 12.36 8.18 4.47
CA HIS A 91 11.93 8.39 5.86
C HIS A 91 11.68 7.06 6.56
N VAL A 92 11.10 6.10 5.84
CA VAL A 92 10.85 4.75 6.35
C VAL A 92 11.22 3.71 5.29
N ALA A 93 11.99 2.71 5.70
CA ALA A 93 12.30 1.52 4.91
C ALA A 93 11.52 0.32 5.48
N TRP A 94 10.85 -0.43 4.61
CA TRP A 94 10.06 -1.61 4.96
C TRP A 94 10.73 -2.87 4.44
N PHE A 95 11.20 -3.72 5.35
CA PHE A 95 11.79 -5.00 4.99
C PHE A 95 10.73 -5.97 4.48
N LEU A 96 11.01 -6.63 3.35
CA LEU A 96 10.10 -7.60 2.73
C LEU A 96 10.28 -8.99 3.35
N LEU A 97 9.57 -9.26 4.44
CA LEU A 97 9.58 -10.56 5.14
C LEU A 97 8.29 -11.33 4.88
N ALA A 98 8.40 -12.60 4.50
CA ALA A 98 7.25 -13.48 4.29
C ALA A 98 6.91 -14.32 5.52
N ALA A 99 5.62 -14.56 5.73
CA ALA A 99 5.09 -15.46 6.76
C ALA A 99 4.97 -16.93 6.31
N ASP A 100 5.41 -17.23 5.09
CA ASP A 100 5.36 -18.56 4.48
C ASP A 100 6.75 -18.97 3.98
N GLU A 101 7.26 -20.09 4.50
CA GLU A 101 8.63 -20.57 4.25
C GLU A 101 8.84 -20.97 2.80
N ALA A 102 7.86 -21.65 2.19
CA ALA A 102 7.95 -22.04 0.80
C ALA A 102 7.91 -20.78 -0.11
N PHE A 103 7.17 -19.75 0.29
CA PHE A 103 7.04 -18.52 -0.48
C PHE A 103 8.29 -17.68 -0.36
N ALA A 104 8.87 -17.57 0.84
CA ALA A 104 10.14 -16.90 1.07
C ALA A 104 11.23 -17.48 0.14
N ARG A 105 11.35 -18.81 0.10
CA ARG A 105 12.32 -19.51 -0.76
C ARG A 105 12.03 -19.32 -2.24
N ALA A 106 10.77 -19.43 -2.66
CA ALA A 106 10.39 -19.24 -4.07
C ALA A 106 10.58 -17.80 -4.56
N ASN A 107 10.29 -16.81 -3.70
CA ASN A 107 10.27 -15.40 -4.07
C ASN A 107 11.66 -14.76 -4.07
N ILE A 108 12.48 -15.04 -3.05
CA ILE A 108 13.78 -14.37 -2.84
C ILE A 108 14.93 -15.34 -2.56
N GLY A 109 14.71 -16.65 -2.67
CA GLY A 109 15.75 -17.66 -2.48
C GLY A 109 16.25 -17.81 -1.05
N ARG A 110 15.53 -17.29 -0.05
CA ARG A 110 15.94 -17.28 1.38
C ARG A 110 14.87 -17.88 2.27
N SER A 111 15.30 -18.50 3.37
CA SER A 111 14.40 -18.94 4.43
C SER A 111 13.89 -17.76 5.26
N ILE A 112 12.87 -18.00 6.10
CA ILE A 112 12.47 -17.02 7.11
C ILE A 112 13.60 -16.74 8.10
N ASP A 113 14.36 -17.77 8.50
CA ASP A 113 15.50 -17.64 9.41
C ASP A 113 16.60 -16.74 8.85
N ASP A 114 17.02 -16.98 7.60
CA ASP A 114 18.02 -16.15 6.94
C ASP A 114 17.53 -14.70 6.77
N SER A 115 16.22 -14.52 6.53
CA SER A 115 15.63 -13.20 6.41
C SER A 115 15.61 -12.44 7.73
N LEU A 116 15.42 -13.12 8.86
CA LEU A 116 15.48 -12.52 10.19
C LEU A 116 16.91 -12.16 10.60
N LEU A 117 17.90 -13.00 10.26
CA LEU A 117 19.32 -12.66 10.46
C LEU A 117 19.73 -11.43 9.62
N GLU A 118 19.18 -11.28 8.42
CA GLU A 118 19.39 -10.08 7.61
C GLU A 118 18.73 -8.85 8.25
N LEU A 119 17.50 -9.00 8.75
CA LEU A 119 16.77 -7.93 9.42
C LEU A 119 17.50 -7.43 10.67
N GLU A 120 18.14 -8.32 11.44
CA GLU A 120 18.95 -7.95 12.60
C GLU A 120 20.08 -6.99 12.21
N LYS A 121 20.87 -7.33 11.19
CA LYS A 121 21.93 -6.46 10.67
C LYS A 121 21.40 -5.13 10.14
N MET A 122 20.23 -5.16 9.49
CA MET A 122 19.58 -3.96 8.98
C MET A 122 19.18 -3.01 10.09
N ARG A 123 18.78 -3.53 11.25
CA ARG A 123 18.46 -2.67 12.40
C ARG A 123 19.66 -1.95 12.95
N GLU A 124 20.78 -2.66 13.11
CA GLU A 124 22.04 -2.05 13.53
C GLU A 124 22.45 -0.93 12.57
N LEU A 125 22.27 -1.13 11.26
CA LEU A 125 22.56 -0.09 10.27
C LEU A 125 21.59 1.10 10.33
N ALA A 126 20.31 0.88 10.58
CA ALA A 126 19.31 1.94 10.60
C ALA A 126 19.43 2.84 11.85
N GLU A 127 20.02 2.34 12.93
CA GLU A 127 20.18 3.07 14.19
C GLU A 127 20.97 4.38 13.98
N GLY A 128 20.42 5.50 14.47
CA GLY A 128 21.05 6.81 14.37
C GLY A 128 21.01 7.47 12.98
N THR A 129 20.43 6.83 11.95
CA THR A 129 20.36 7.39 10.59
C THR A 129 19.19 8.37 10.39
N GLY A 130 18.19 8.32 11.26
CA GLY A 130 16.93 9.05 11.09
C GLY A 130 15.91 8.36 10.18
N THR A 131 16.31 7.31 9.45
CA THR A 131 15.38 6.47 8.66
C THR A 131 14.75 5.41 9.56
N GLY A 132 13.42 5.39 9.64
CA GLY A 132 12.69 4.33 10.33
C GLY A 132 12.82 2.99 9.61
N LEU A 133 12.88 1.89 10.36
CA LEU A 133 12.90 0.54 9.82
C LEU A 133 11.70 -0.25 10.37
N GLY A 134 10.84 -0.72 9.47
CA GLY A 134 9.74 -1.62 9.77
C GLY A 134 9.79 -2.87 8.88
N THR A 135 8.82 -3.76 9.03
CA THR A 135 8.72 -4.96 8.20
C THR A 135 7.31 -5.17 7.64
N TYR A 136 7.24 -5.55 6.38
CA TYR A 136 6.09 -6.29 5.88
C TYR A 136 6.04 -7.67 6.52
N ILE A 137 4.83 -8.17 6.75
CA ILE A 137 4.54 -9.58 6.97
C ILE A 137 3.73 -10.03 5.75
N ILE A 138 4.45 -10.40 4.70
CA ILE A 138 3.90 -10.85 3.42
C ILE A 138 3.17 -12.17 3.62
N ALA A 139 2.03 -12.34 2.95
CA ALA A 139 1.14 -13.48 3.11
C ALA A 139 0.64 -13.69 4.55
N ALA A 140 0.43 -12.60 5.32
CA ALA A 140 -0.14 -12.68 6.68
C ALA A 140 -1.51 -13.38 6.71
N PHE A 141 -2.28 -13.27 5.64
CA PHE A 141 -3.62 -13.87 5.48
C PHE A 141 -3.62 -15.13 4.58
N GLY A 142 -2.44 -15.59 4.15
CA GLY A 142 -2.28 -16.58 3.09
C GLY A 142 -1.74 -15.94 1.80
N GLY A 143 -1.45 -16.76 0.80
CA GLY A 143 -0.70 -16.29 -0.37
C GLY A 143 -0.77 -17.24 -1.57
N PRO A 144 0.04 -16.98 -2.61
CA PRO A 144 -0.10 -17.64 -3.90
C PRO A 144 0.24 -19.14 -3.87
N ILE A 145 0.97 -19.58 -2.85
CA ILE A 145 1.33 -20.99 -2.66
C ILE A 145 0.80 -21.59 -1.34
N GLY A 146 0.09 -20.80 -0.54
CA GLY A 146 -0.28 -21.15 0.83
C GLY A 146 -1.78 -21.05 1.08
N LEU A 147 -2.28 -21.86 2.01
CA LEU A 147 -3.67 -21.80 2.48
C LEU A 147 -3.95 -20.48 3.23
N PRO A 148 -5.23 -20.12 3.42
CA PRO A 148 -5.61 -19.02 4.31
C PRO A 148 -4.96 -19.17 5.69
N ARG A 149 -4.46 -18.06 6.23
CA ARG A 149 -3.77 -18.00 7.52
C ARG A 149 -4.58 -17.19 8.53
N GLY A 150 -4.50 -17.60 9.79
CA GLY A 150 -5.04 -16.87 10.93
C GLY A 150 -3.95 -16.51 11.94
N PRO A 151 -4.31 -15.86 13.06
CA PRO A 151 -3.37 -15.44 14.11
C PRO A 151 -2.37 -16.51 14.55
N ALA A 152 -2.83 -17.76 14.74
CA ALA A 152 -1.98 -18.86 15.17
C ALA A 152 -0.85 -19.17 14.18
N SER A 153 -1.08 -18.99 12.89
CA SER A 153 -0.08 -19.23 11.83
C SER A 153 1.00 -18.15 11.78
N VAL A 154 0.68 -16.92 12.19
CA VAL A 154 1.60 -15.77 12.16
C VAL A 154 2.34 -15.61 13.49
N ARG A 155 1.78 -16.11 14.59
CA ARG A 155 2.33 -15.99 15.95
C ARG A 155 3.82 -16.34 16.07
N PRO A 156 4.34 -17.46 15.55
CA PRO A 156 5.76 -17.79 15.71
C PRO A 156 6.69 -16.73 15.10
N LEU A 157 6.30 -16.14 13.97
CA LEU A 157 7.06 -15.07 13.34
C LEU A 157 6.94 -13.76 14.13
N ALA A 158 5.73 -13.42 14.59
CA ALA A 158 5.48 -12.23 15.39
C ALA A 158 6.28 -12.23 16.70
N GLU A 159 6.32 -13.35 17.41
CA GLU A 159 7.10 -13.49 18.66
C GLU A 159 8.60 -13.29 18.42
N ARG A 160 9.13 -13.76 17.29
CA ARG A 160 10.54 -13.53 16.92
C ARG A 160 10.81 -12.08 16.56
N LEU A 161 9.92 -11.43 15.82
CA LEU A 161 10.03 -10.00 15.51
C LEU A 161 10.05 -9.15 16.79
N LEU A 162 9.17 -9.46 17.75
CA LEU A 162 9.16 -8.78 19.05
C LEU A 162 10.42 -9.05 19.87
N ALA A 163 10.90 -10.30 19.90
CA ALA A 163 12.12 -10.66 20.62
C ALA A 163 13.35 -9.91 20.06
N MET A 164 13.35 -9.64 18.75
CA MET A 164 14.35 -8.76 18.16
C MET A 164 14.12 -7.31 18.60
N GLY A 165 12.87 -6.85 18.71
CA GLY A 165 12.46 -5.46 18.98
C GLY A 165 11.92 -4.73 17.74
N VAL A 166 11.46 -5.49 16.74
CA VAL A 166 10.80 -4.99 15.54
C VAL A 166 9.30 -4.92 15.81
N GLU A 167 8.79 -3.72 16.06
CA GLU A 167 7.40 -3.51 16.49
C GLU A 167 6.51 -2.78 15.47
N HIS A 168 7.11 -2.32 14.35
CA HIS A 168 6.40 -1.66 13.26
C HIS A 168 6.15 -2.65 12.12
N TRP A 169 4.89 -3.07 11.97
CA TRP A 169 4.50 -4.14 11.04
C TRP A 169 3.49 -3.65 10.01
N ILE A 170 3.65 -4.14 8.79
CA ILE A 170 2.58 -4.12 7.78
C ILE A 170 2.04 -5.54 7.62
N LEU A 171 0.80 -5.77 8.04
CA LEU A 171 0.10 -7.03 7.80
C LEU A 171 -0.42 -7.03 6.36
N ALA A 172 0.15 -7.87 5.49
CA ALA A 172 -0.20 -7.84 4.07
C ALA A 172 -1.15 -8.96 3.65
N ASP A 173 -2.32 -8.55 3.15
CA ASP A 173 -3.22 -9.43 2.40
C ASP A 173 -2.74 -9.56 0.94
N SER A 174 -1.61 -10.23 0.74
CA SER A 174 -0.88 -10.22 -0.53
C SER A 174 -1.69 -10.76 -1.72
N CYS A 175 -2.72 -11.57 -1.47
CA CYS A 175 -3.55 -12.17 -2.52
C CYS A 175 -5.02 -11.76 -2.47
N GLY A 176 -5.45 -10.90 -1.53
CA GLY A 176 -6.87 -10.57 -1.39
C GLY A 176 -7.68 -11.77 -0.90
N TYR A 177 -7.21 -12.45 0.16
CA TYR A 177 -7.88 -13.58 0.80
C TYR A 177 -8.74 -13.14 1.98
N ALA A 178 -8.44 -12.00 2.59
CA ALA A 178 -9.07 -11.59 3.81
C ALA A 178 -10.49 -11.04 3.54
N ALA A 179 -11.40 -11.35 4.46
CA ALA A 179 -12.67 -10.67 4.61
C ALA A 179 -12.72 -10.06 6.04
N PRO A 180 -13.74 -9.22 6.36
CA PRO A 180 -13.75 -8.47 7.61
C PRO A 180 -13.52 -9.30 8.89
N PRO A 181 -14.11 -10.51 9.07
CA PRO A 181 -13.84 -11.33 10.25
C PRO A 181 -12.37 -11.75 10.39
N GLN A 182 -11.71 -12.09 9.28
CA GLN A 182 -10.29 -12.46 9.26
C GLN A 182 -9.40 -11.25 9.56
N VAL A 183 -9.72 -10.09 8.98
CA VAL A 183 -9.01 -8.83 9.25
C VAL A 183 -9.09 -8.50 10.73
N ARG A 184 -10.29 -8.51 11.32
CA ARG A 184 -10.50 -8.30 12.75
C ARG A 184 -9.65 -9.21 13.61
N ALA A 185 -9.74 -10.52 13.40
CA ALA A 185 -9.01 -11.49 14.20
C ALA A 185 -7.49 -11.29 14.13
N MET A 186 -6.95 -11.00 12.93
CA MET A 186 -5.52 -10.75 12.75
C MET A 186 -5.07 -9.44 13.38
N VAL A 187 -5.85 -8.36 13.21
CA VAL A 187 -5.53 -7.04 13.77
C VAL A 187 -5.61 -7.05 15.29
N GLU A 188 -6.67 -7.63 15.88
CA GLU A 188 -6.79 -7.73 17.34
C GLU A 188 -5.63 -8.53 17.94
N PHE A 189 -5.22 -9.63 17.29
CA PHE A 189 -4.04 -10.39 17.67
C PHE A 189 -2.75 -9.55 17.61
N ALA A 190 -2.46 -8.91 16.47
CA ALA A 190 -1.24 -8.14 16.30
C ALA A 190 -1.20 -6.89 17.19
N ALA A 191 -2.36 -6.27 17.42
CA ALA A 191 -2.51 -5.10 18.28
C ALA A 191 -2.28 -5.45 19.75
N GLY A 192 -2.68 -6.66 20.17
CA GLY A 192 -2.34 -7.19 21.50
C GLY A 192 -0.84 -7.40 21.73
N LEU A 193 -0.03 -7.43 20.67
CA LEU A 193 1.42 -7.60 20.73
C LEU A 193 2.19 -6.27 20.63
N THR A 194 1.82 -5.39 19.70
CA THR A 194 2.58 -4.18 19.36
C THR A 194 1.87 -2.87 19.74
N GLY A 195 0.57 -2.93 20.03
CA GLY A 195 -0.32 -1.78 20.07
C GLY A 195 -0.84 -1.41 18.68
N ILE A 196 -2.12 -1.06 18.59
CA ILE A 196 -2.79 -0.81 17.29
C ILE A 196 -2.17 0.35 16.50
N ASP A 197 -1.62 1.35 17.17
CA ASP A 197 -1.05 2.55 16.53
C ASP A 197 0.29 2.27 15.81
N ARG A 198 0.88 1.08 16.01
CA ARG A 198 2.11 0.63 15.32
C ARG A 198 1.84 -0.29 14.14
N LEU A 199 0.57 -0.59 13.87
CA LEU A 199 0.17 -1.47 12.79
C LEU A 199 -0.22 -0.68 11.54
N ASN A 200 0.28 -1.17 10.42
CA ASN A 200 -0.20 -0.86 9.09
C ASN A 200 -0.86 -2.13 8.53
N VAL A 201 -1.89 -1.96 7.70
CA VAL A 201 -2.51 -3.10 7.01
C VAL A 201 -2.58 -2.83 5.52
N GLN A 202 -1.98 -3.73 4.74
CA GLN A 202 -2.07 -3.68 3.29
C GLN A 202 -3.27 -4.46 2.80
N VAL A 203 -4.16 -3.76 2.09
CA VAL A 203 -5.41 -4.32 1.60
C VAL A 203 -5.34 -4.51 0.08
N HIS A 204 -5.42 -5.77 -0.36
CA HIS A 204 -5.64 -6.08 -1.77
C HIS A 204 -7.12 -6.36 -2.04
N ASP A 205 -7.54 -6.10 -3.27
CA ASP A 205 -8.92 -6.27 -3.71
C ASP A 205 -9.05 -7.26 -4.88
N SER A 206 -8.35 -8.38 -4.79
CA SER A 206 -8.39 -9.43 -5.80
C SER A 206 -9.74 -10.17 -5.86
N ARG A 207 -10.57 -10.08 -4.81
CA ARG A 207 -11.84 -10.81 -4.64
C ARG A 207 -13.03 -9.93 -4.22
N GLY A 208 -12.93 -8.61 -4.38
CA GLY A 208 -14.04 -7.69 -4.09
C GLY A 208 -14.29 -7.47 -2.59
N MET A 209 -13.29 -7.75 -1.74
CA MET A 209 -13.39 -7.58 -0.28
C MET A 209 -12.68 -6.31 0.22
N GLY A 210 -11.93 -5.61 -0.64
CA GLY A 210 -11.01 -4.54 -0.23
C GLY A 210 -11.69 -3.39 0.51
N VAL A 211 -12.73 -2.79 -0.09
CA VAL A 211 -13.49 -1.70 0.56
C VAL A 211 -14.19 -2.16 1.86
N ALA A 212 -14.69 -3.40 1.92
CA ALA A 212 -15.26 -3.94 3.15
C ALA A 212 -14.20 -4.07 4.26
N ASN A 213 -12.98 -4.49 3.90
CA ASN A 213 -11.85 -4.58 4.81
C ASN A 213 -11.38 -3.19 5.28
N VAL A 214 -11.38 -2.16 4.41
CA VAL A 214 -11.08 -0.78 4.80
C VAL A 214 -12.07 -0.27 5.85
N ALA A 215 -13.38 -0.47 5.65
CA ALA A 215 -14.40 -0.09 6.63
C ALA A 215 -14.17 -0.77 7.98
N GLU A 216 -13.80 -2.05 7.96
CA GLU A 216 -13.55 -2.81 9.19
C GLU A 216 -12.30 -2.30 9.93
N LEU A 217 -11.21 -2.04 9.21
CA LEU A 217 -9.98 -1.46 9.77
C LEU A 217 -10.24 -0.10 10.44
N ALA A 218 -11.02 0.76 9.77
CA ALA A 218 -11.40 2.06 10.32
C ALA A 218 -12.22 1.92 11.63
N ARG A 219 -13.13 0.94 11.70
CA ARG A 219 -13.92 0.65 12.92
C ARG A 219 -13.06 0.11 14.06
N LEU A 220 -12.06 -0.71 13.74
CA LEU A 220 -11.09 -1.22 14.72
C LEU A 220 -10.16 -0.12 15.25
N GLY A 221 -10.07 1.01 14.56
CA GLY A 221 -9.20 2.12 14.93
C GLY A 221 -7.77 1.95 14.44
N VAL A 222 -7.55 1.18 13.36
CA VAL A 222 -6.27 1.12 12.66
C VAL A 222 -6.00 2.46 12.00
N ALA A 223 -4.87 3.08 12.36
CA ALA A 223 -4.54 4.41 11.90
C ALA A 223 -3.93 4.45 10.50
N ASN A 224 -3.26 3.39 10.05
CA ASN A 224 -2.54 3.36 8.77
C ASN A 224 -3.01 2.20 7.91
N ILE A 225 -3.51 2.51 6.71
CA ILE A 225 -4.04 1.52 5.76
C ILE A 225 -3.37 1.74 4.40
N ASP A 226 -2.80 0.69 3.81
CA ASP A 226 -2.25 0.80 2.47
C ASP A 226 -3.33 0.60 1.42
N THR A 227 -3.31 1.49 0.43
CA THR A 227 -4.18 1.47 -0.73
C THR A 227 -3.35 1.71 -1.99
N ALA A 228 -3.87 1.34 -3.15
CA ALA A 228 -3.20 1.59 -4.42
C ALA A 228 -4.12 2.37 -5.35
N LEU A 229 -3.70 3.55 -5.80
CA LEU A 229 -4.44 4.36 -6.75
C LEU A 229 -4.85 3.55 -8.00
N ALA A 230 -6.09 3.73 -8.48
CA ALA A 230 -6.68 2.95 -9.57
C ALA A 230 -6.76 1.44 -9.31
N GLY A 231 -6.54 0.99 -8.06
CA GLY A 231 -6.38 -0.43 -7.74
C GLY A 231 -5.16 -1.06 -8.42
N SER A 232 -4.19 -0.22 -8.80
CA SER A 232 -3.02 -0.62 -9.56
C SER A 232 -2.17 -1.64 -8.81
N GLY A 233 -1.44 -2.45 -9.57
CA GLY A 233 -0.51 -3.41 -9.01
C GLY A 233 -0.32 -4.63 -9.89
N GLY A 234 0.24 -5.65 -9.26
CA GLY A 234 0.64 -6.89 -9.89
C GLY A 234 1.94 -7.39 -9.29
N HIS A 235 2.16 -8.70 -9.41
CA HIS A 235 3.42 -9.31 -9.02
C HIS A 235 4.28 -9.55 -10.27
N PRO A 236 5.56 -9.14 -10.31
CA PRO A 236 6.43 -9.37 -11.48
C PRO A 236 6.52 -10.83 -11.89
N ALA A 237 6.49 -11.75 -10.92
CA ALA A 237 6.49 -13.19 -11.16
C ALA A 237 5.14 -13.79 -11.56
N ALA A 238 4.05 -13.00 -11.60
CA ALA A 238 2.74 -13.44 -12.06
C ALA A 238 2.11 -12.41 -13.02
N PRO A 239 2.71 -12.18 -14.22
CA PRO A 239 2.18 -11.25 -15.20
C PRO A 239 0.73 -11.59 -15.58
N GLY A 240 -0.16 -10.60 -15.54
CA GLY A 240 -1.57 -10.76 -15.91
C GLY A 240 -2.49 -11.32 -14.81
N ALA A 241 -1.95 -11.74 -13.66
CA ALA A 241 -2.79 -12.06 -12.51
C ALA A 241 -3.49 -10.78 -12.02
N SER A 242 -4.83 -10.83 -11.86
CA SER A 242 -5.64 -9.72 -11.35
C SER A 242 -5.45 -9.51 -9.84
N VAL A 243 -4.22 -9.22 -9.43
CA VAL A 243 -3.82 -8.92 -8.04
C VAL A 243 -3.45 -7.44 -7.98
N GLY A 244 -4.11 -6.70 -7.09
CA GLY A 244 -3.90 -5.26 -6.93
C GLY A 244 -4.44 -4.78 -5.60
N GLY A 245 -4.00 -3.59 -5.20
CA GLY A 245 -4.51 -2.94 -3.98
C GLY A 245 -5.99 -2.60 -4.08
N VAL A 246 -6.63 -2.35 -2.94
CA VAL A 246 -7.89 -1.61 -2.94
C VAL A 246 -7.63 -0.20 -3.50
N CYS A 247 -8.54 0.30 -4.33
CA CYS A 247 -8.40 1.58 -4.99
C CYS A 247 -8.37 2.70 -3.93
N THR A 248 -7.35 3.55 -3.96
CA THR A 248 -7.23 4.70 -3.04
C THR A 248 -8.46 5.59 -3.12
N GLU A 249 -8.94 5.92 -4.32
CA GLU A 249 -10.11 6.77 -4.54
C GLU A 249 -11.43 6.13 -4.04
N ASP A 250 -11.56 4.80 -4.09
CA ASP A 250 -12.73 4.10 -3.54
C ASP A 250 -12.67 4.08 -2.01
N ALA A 251 -11.47 3.88 -1.44
CA ALA A 251 -11.25 3.92 0.00
C ALA A 251 -11.50 5.31 0.60
N VAL A 252 -11.03 6.38 -0.06
CA VAL A 252 -11.28 7.77 0.36
C VAL A 252 -12.77 8.07 0.35
N GLN A 253 -13.48 7.77 -0.75
CA GLN A 253 -14.92 7.97 -0.84
C GLN A 253 -15.68 7.26 0.29
N LEU A 254 -15.32 6.00 0.58
CA LEU A 254 -15.92 5.22 1.66
C LEU A 254 -15.66 5.87 3.03
N LEU A 255 -14.41 6.20 3.33
CA LEU A 255 -14.02 6.78 4.62
C LEU A 255 -14.73 8.11 4.89
N GLU A 256 -14.80 8.99 3.88
CA GLU A 256 -15.49 10.27 3.97
C GLU A 256 -17.00 10.08 4.20
N LEU A 257 -17.64 9.14 3.49
CA LEU A 257 -19.07 8.82 3.70
C LEU A 257 -19.33 8.17 5.06
N MET A 258 -18.33 7.51 5.66
CA MET A 258 -18.40 7.03 7.03
C MET A 258 -18.20 8.17 8.07
N GLY A 259 -17.86 9.38 7.64
CA GLY A 259 -17.56 10.52 8.51
C GLY A 259 -16.13 10.52 9.06
N VAL A 260 -15.19 9.86 8.38
CA VAL A 260 -13.76 9.97 8.66
C VAL A 260 -13.18 11.08 7.80
N ASP A 261 -12.57 12.08 8.44
CA ASP A 261 -11.78 13.09 7.74
C ASP A 261 -10.46 12.48 7.26
N THR A 262 -10.29 12.41 5.94
CA THR A 262 -9.08 11.89 5.29
C THR A 262 -8.05 13.00 5.02
N GLY A 263 -8.49 14.26 4.93
CA GLY A 263 -7.68 15.38 4.45
C GLY A 263 -7.22 15.26 2.98
N LEU A 264 -7.82 14.37 2.18
CA LEU A 264 -7.44 14.11 0.80
C LEU A 264 -8.40 14.77 -0.20
N ASP A 265 -7.86 15.28 -1.30
CA ASP A 265 -8.67 15.79 -2.41
C ASP A 265 -9.09 14.62 -3.31
N LEU A 266 -10.30 14.10 -3.08
CA LEU A 266 -10.86 13.00 -3.87
C LEU A 266 -10.98 13.33 -5.36
N GLY A 267 -11.24 14.59 -5.72
CA GLY A 267 -11.31 15.00 -7.14
C GLY A 267 -9.95 14.86 -7.82
N ALA A 268 -8.90 15.40 -7.19
CA ALA A 268 -7.53 15.29 -7.67
C ALA A 268 -7.04 13.83 -7.72
N LEU A 269 -7.46 12.98 -6.76
CA LEU A 269 -7.15 11.55 -6.77
C LEU A 269 -7.81 10.83 -7.95
N ILE A 270 -9.08 11.13 -8.27
CA ILE A 270 -9.77 10.57 -9.44
C ILE A 270 -9.03 10.94 -10.74
N ASP A 271 -8.67 12.21 -10.89
CA ASP A 271 -7.93 12.68 -12.07
C ASP A 271 -6.55 12.00 -12.18
N THR A 272 -5.85 11.85 -11.05
CA THR A 272 -4.55 11.15 -10.99
C THR A 272 -4.70 9.66 -11.30
N ALA A 273 -5.76 9.01 -10.82
CA ALA A 273 -6.03 7.61 -11.10
C ALA A 273 -6.30 7.37 -12.59
N ASN A 274 -7.05 8.27 -13.23
CA ASN A 274 -7.31 8.23 -14.67
C ASN A 274 -6.05 8.47 -15.50
N TRP A 275 -5.20 9.41 -15.09
CA TRP A 275 -3.89 9.64 -15.71
C TRP A 275 -2.97 8.40 -15.56
N LEU A 276 -2.94 7.78 -14.39
CA LEU A 276 -2.14 6.57 -14.16
C LEU A 276 -2.61 5.41 -15.03
N ASP A 277 -3.93 5.18 -15.11
CA ASP A 277 -4.49 4.13 -15.97
C ASP A 277 -4.14 4.34 -17.45
N ALA A 278 -4.14 5.58 -17.93
CA ALA A 278 -3.71 5.90 -19.29
C ALA A 278 -2.23 5.55 -19.55
N ILE A 279 -1.36 5.68 -18.54
CA ILE A 279 0.05 5.26 -18.63
C ILE A 279 0.19 3.74 -18.61
N LEU A 280 -0.57 3.07 -17.75
CA LEU A 280 -0.50 1.62 -17.59
C LEU A 280 -1.17 0.86 -18.74
N GLY A 281 -2.14 1.50 -19.42
CA GLY A 281 -2.83 0.97 -20.59
C GLY A 281 -3.65 -0.30 -20.31
N ALA A 282 -4.10 -0.48 -19.08
CA ALA A 282 -4.56 -1.78 -18.58
C ALA A 282 -6.04 -1.86 -18.18
N GLY A 283 -6.77 -0.75 -18.21
CA GLY A 283 -8.17 -0.73 -17.77
C GLY A 283 -8.28 -1.03 -16.29
N GLU A 284 -7.45 -0.34 -15.51
CA GLU A 284 -7.33 -0.50 -14.06
C GLU A 284 -8.69 -0.31 -13.34
N LYS A 285 -8.74 -0.78 -12.10
CA LYS A 285 -9.96 -0.82 -11.27
C LYS A 285 -10.40 0.60 -10.87
N GLY A 286 -11.32 0.67 -9.89
CA GLY A 286 -11.83 1.92 -9.33
C GLY A 286 -13.27 2.18 -9.77
N PHE A 287 -14.20 2.10 -8.83
CA PHE A 287 -15.61 2.40 -9.08
C PHE A 287 -15.82 3.91 -9.11
N THR A 288 -15.32 4.61 -8.09
CA THR A 288 -15.47 6.05 -7.91
C THR A 288 -14.89 6.83 -9.08
N ARG A 289 -13.69 6.47 -9.59
CA ARG A 289 -13.09 7.18 -10.74
C ARG A 289 -13.87 7.04 -12.05
N ARG A 290 -14.72 6.01 -12.19
CA ARG A 290 -15.52 5.77 -13.40
C ARG A 290 -16.84 6.51 -13.40
N VAL A 291 -17.41 6.78 -12.23
CA VAL A 291 -18.73 7.41 -12.09
C VAL A 291 -18.68 8.81 -11.46
N GLY A 292 -17.56 9.17 -10.84
CA GLY A 292 -17.41 10.39 -10.05
C GLY A 292 -17.69 10.15 -8.56
N LYS A 293 -17.31 11.14 -7.74
CA LYS A 293 -17.61 11.13 -6.30
C LYS A 293 -19.12 11.24 -6.02
N VAL A 294 -19.55 10.72 -4.88
CA VAL A 294 -20.92 10.90 -4.38
C VAL A 294 -21.14 12.39 -4.06
N PRO A 295 -22.16 13.04 -4.65
CA PRO A 295 -22.44 14.44 -4.35
C PRO A 295 -23.02 14.57 -2.94
N LEU A 296 -22.46 15.48 -2.14
CA LEU A 296 -22.87 15.74 -0.77
C LEU A 296 -23.77 16.98 -0.63
N ASP A 297 -23.80 17.82 -1.67
CA ASP A 297 -24.67 19.00 -1.74
C ASP A 297 -25.26 19.23 -3.15
N GLN A 298 -26.08 20.28 -3.30
CA GLN A 298 -26.74 20.61 -4.57
C GLN A 298 -25.76 21.05 -5.67
N ALA A 299 -24.69 21.76 -5.32
CA ALA A 299 -23.72 22.22 -6.30
C ALA A 299 -22.95 21.02 -6.88
N GLU A 300 -22.52 20.09 -6.03
CA GLU A 300 -21.89 18.84 -6.45
C GLU A 300 -22.84 17.97 -7.26
N LEU A 301 -24.13 17.91 -6.89
CA LEU A 301 -25.14 17.17 -7.64
C LEU A 301 -25.34 17.72 -9.05
N GLU A 302 -25.31 19.05 -9.23
CA GLU A 302 -25.38 19.67 -10.54
C GLU A 302 -24.16 19.35 -11.41
N VAL A 303 -22.95 19.34 -10.83
CA VAL A 303 -21.73 18.91 -11.51
C VAL A 303 -21.82 17.44 -11.94
N PHE A 304 -22.24 16.56 -11.03
CA PHE A 304 -22.44 15.14 -11.30
C PHE A 304 -23.45 14.93 -12.44
N ARG A 305 -24.60 15.61 -12.41
CA ARG A 305 -25.63 15.52 -13.46
C ARG A 305 -25.12 15.97 -14.82
N LYS A 306 -24.30 17.02 -14.87
CA LYS A 306 -23.68 17.48 -16.12
C LYS A 306 -22.70 16.45 -16.68
N ALA A 307 -21.92 15.80 -15.81
CA ALA A 307 -20.93 14.79 -16.20
C ALA A 307 -21.56 13.48 -16.73
N GLN A 308 -22.70 13.04 -16.17
CA GLN A 308 -23.39 11.81 -16.58
C GLN A 308 -24.15 11.93 -17.92
N GLY A 309 -24.17 13.11 -18.53
CA GLY A 309 -25.10 13.44 -19.62
C GLY A 309 -26.53 13.59 -19.10
N THR A 310 -27.35 14.39 -19.79
CA THR A 310 -28.73 14.64 -19.40
C THR A 310 -29.56 13.35 -19.50
N PHE A 311 -29.71 12.63 -18.39
CA PHE A 311 -30.86 11.75 -18.21
C PHE A 311 -32.10 12.66 -18.10
N ASP A 312 -32.89 12.72 -19.17
CA ASP A 312 -34.17 13.43 -19.17
C ASP A 312 -35.19 12.62 -18.38
N TRP A 313 -35.16 12.77 -17.06
CA TRP A 313 -36.11 12.14 -16.14
C TRP A 313 -37.55 12.67 -16.32
N ALA A 314 -37.72 13.80 -17.02
CA ALA A 314 -39.03 14.42 -17.28
C ALA A 314 -39.74 13.84 -18.53
N ARG A 315 -39.12 12.89 -19.25
CA ARG A 315 -39.73 12.15 -20.38
C ARG A 315 -40.58 10.94 -19.98
N ARG A 316 -41.09 10.87 -18.75
CA ARG A 316 -42.02 9.80 -18.30
C ARG A 316 -43.37 10.36 -17.90
#